data_AF-A0A433SLY4-F1
#
_entry.id   AF-A0A433SLY4-F1
#
_cell.length_a   1.000
_cell.length_b   1.000
_cell.length_c   1.000
_cell.angle_alpha   90.00
_cell.angle_beta   90.00
_cell.angle_gamma   90.00
#
_symmetry.space_group_name_H-M   'P 1'
#
loop_
_entity.id
_entity.type
_entity.pdbx_description
1 polymer ?
#
loop_
_entity_poly.entity_id
_entity_poly.type
_entity_poly.pdbx_seq_one_letter_code
_entity_poly.pdbx_strand_id
1 'polypeptide(L)'
;MSVCDPSSYGTYTGPPLPVLPDSVTWRVEVNVVGGGNDFTQDFHQFIDYSSNRHALHYWKDGQMFWAIFKYTSNEQIMITFPKGGTTSTESATCQISPLDQSMFAKLFGDTTVNGRPHTPRPLDALRLSKYYPLKYLGKMDLTSGVKAIAWESCQSNDTTGYTQKV
;
A
#
# COMPACT_ATOMS: atom_id res chain seq x y z
N MET A 1 -4.92 -21.06 0.65
CA MET A 1 -5.27 -19.87 1.44
C MET A 1 -5.85 -20.36 2.76
N SER A 2 -5.31 -19.92 3.90
CA SER A 2 -5.86 -20.27 5.22
C SER A 2 -6.94 -19.26 5.61
N VAL A 3 -8.16 -19.75 5.79
CA VAL A 3 -9.31 -19.02 6.35
C VAL A 3 -8.95 -18.56 7.77
N CYS A 4 -9.26 -17.30 8.11
CA CYS A 4 -9.13 -16.76 9.45
C CYS A 4 -10.51 -16.41 10.03
N ASP A 5 -10.64 -16.45 11.35
CA ASP A 5 -11.87 -16.03 12.05
C ASP A 5 -11.69 -14.61 12.57
N PRO A 6 -12.37 -13.58 12.01
CA PRO A 6 -12.26 -12.20 12.46
C PRO A 6 -12.58 -12.00 13.94
N SER A 7 -13.45 -12.84 14.52
CA SER A 7 -13.85 -12.73 15.93
C SER A 7 -12.73 -13.11 16.90
N SER A 8 -11.71 -13.83 16.42
CA SER A 8 -10.52 -14.20 17.19
C SER A 8 -9.48 -13.07 17.31
N TYR A 9 -9.70 -11.95 16.62
CA TYR A 9 -8.87 -10.74 16.66
C TYR A 9 -9.60 -9.73 17.57
N GLY A 10 -9.45 -9.93 18.88
CA GLY A 10 -9.98 -9.03 19.92
C GLY A 10 -8.95 -7.97 20.37
N THR A 11 -9.41 -7.04 21.21
CA THR A 11 -8.67 -5.88 21.78
C THR A 11 -7.17 -6.12 21.86
N TYR A 12 -6.43 -5.27 21.16
CA TYR A 12 -4.97 -5.30 21.06
C TYR A 12 -4.25 -5.57 22.40
N THR A 13 -3.51 -6.67 22.46
CA THR A 13 -2.71 -7.10 23.64
C THR A 13 -1.20 -7.02 23.39
N GLY A 14 -0.77 -6.39 22.29
CA GLY A 14 0.63 -6.32 21.87
C GLY A 14 1.42 -5.13 22.45
N PRO A 15 2.75 -5.13 22.27
CA PRO A 15 3.57 -3.94 22.54
C PRO A 15 3.21 -2.83 21.56
N PRO A 16 3.16 -1.54 21.97
CA PRO A 16 2.63 -0.44 21.17
C PRO A 16 3.20 -0.43 19.75
N LEU A 17 2.33 -0.13 18.78
CA LEU A 17 2.70 -0.05 17.37
C LEU A 17 3.82 0.99 17.19
N PRO A 18 4.77 0.74 16.27
CA PRO A 18 5.85 1.68 16.03
C PRO A 18 5.28 3.02 15.54
N VAL A 19 5.87 4.11 16.01
CA VAL A 19 5.60 5.43 15.43
C VAL A 19 6.45 5.54 14.17
N LEU A 20 5.78 5.66 13.03
CA LEU A 20 6.43 5.93 11.76
C LEU A 20 6.44 7.45 11.49
N PRO A 21 7.46 7.96 10.79
CA PRO A 21 7.45 9.36 10.34
C PRO A 21 6.27 9.60 9.40
N ASP A 22 5.83 10.86 9.29
CA ASP A 22 4.72 11.25 8.40
C ASP A 22 5.04 11.05 6.91
N SER A 23 6.33 10.95 6.56
CA SER A 23 6.77 10.70 5.19
C SER A 23 7.71 9.50 5.14
N VAL A 24 7.48 8.61 4.17
CA VAL A 24 8.21 7.34 4.00
C VAL A 24 8.26 6.92 2.53
N THR A 25 9.25 6.11 2.21
CA THR A 25 9.38 5.42 0.94
C THR A 25 9.48 3.92 1.18
N TRP A 26 8.78 3.16 0.35
CA TRP A 26 8.75 1.71 0.38
C TRP A 26 9.02 1.17 -1.02
N ARG A 27 9.69 0.02 -1.09
CA ARG A 27 9.67 -0.83 -2.27
C ARG A 27 8.82 -2.04 -1.96
N VAL A 28 7.78 -2.26 -2.74
CA VAL A 28 6.81 -3.34 -2.56
C VAL A 28 6.92 -4.26 -3.77
N GLU A 29 7.28 -5.51 -3.50
CA GLU A 29 7.29 -6.57 -4.50
C GLU A 29 6.05 -7.44 -4.30
N VAL A 30 5.22 -7.53 -5.33
CA VAL A 30 4.01 -8.37 -5.35
C VAL A 30 4.28 -9.55 -6.25
N ASN A 31 4.45 -10.72 -5.62
CA ASN A 31 4.62 -11.99 -6.31
C ASN A 31 3.25 -12.69 -6.42
N VAL A 32 2.70 -12.72 -7.64
CA VAL A 32 1.48 -13.48 -7.93
C VAL A 32 1.92 -14.87 -8.39
N VAL A 33 1.63 -15.86 -7.54
CA VAL A 33 1.98 -17.27 -7.77
C VAL A 33 0.70 -18.11 -7.85
N GLY A 34 0.63 -18.96 -8.88
CA GLY A 34 -0.50 -19.84 -9.14
C GLY A 34 -1.48 -19.28 -10.18
N GLY A 35 -2.04 -20.17 -11.00
CA GLY A 35 -2.99 -19.83 -12.07
C GLY A 35 -2.40 -19.81 -13.48
N GLY A 36 -1.17 -20.33 -13.67
CA GLY A 36 -0.54 -20.48 -14.99
C GLY A 36 0.10 -19.21 -15.55
N ASN A 37 0.04 -18.10 -14.81
CA ASN A 37 0.66 -16.82 -15.14
C ASN A 37 1.34 -16.25 -13.89
N ASP A 38 2.44 -16.87 -13.48
CA ASP A 38 3.24 -16.35 -12.38
C ASP A 38 3.92 -15.06 -12.83
N PHE A 39 3.74 -13.98 -12.06
CA PHE A 39 4.39 -12.72 -12.36
C PHE A 39 4.72 -11.96 -11.08
N THR A 40 5.76 -11.13 -11.17
CA THR A 40 6.18 -10.22 -10.11
C THR A 40 5.94 -8.80 -10.57
N GLN A 41 5.32 -7.98 -9.72
CA GLN A 41 5.20 -6.54 -9.91
C GLN A 41 6.01 -5.83 -8.84
N ASP A 42 6.80 -4.85 -9.23
CA ASP A 42 7.60 -4.02 -8.33
C ASP A 42 7.09 -2.58 -8.35
N PHE A 43 6.87 -2.06 -7.14
CA PHE A 43 6.30 -0.76 -6.89
C PHE A 43 7.19 0.01 -5.93
N HIS A 44 7.53 1.24 -6.28
CA HIS A 44 8.11 2.19 -5.35
C HIS A 44 7.01 3.13 -4.88
N GLN A 45 6.66 3.05 -3.61
CA GLN A 45 5.61 3.81 -2.98
C GLN A 45 6.21 4.96 -2.17
N PHE A 46 5.61 6.14 -2.28
CA PHE A 46 5.98 7.34 -1.56
C PHE A 46 4.74 7.85 -0.85
N ILE A 47 4.80 7.97 0.47
CA ILE A 47 3.69 8.51 1.27
C ILE A 47 4.21 9.77 1.96
N ASP A 48 3.45 10.86 1.86
CA ASP A 48 3.74 12.13 2.52
C ASP A 48 2.44 12.65 3.14
N TYR A 49 2.22 12.24 4.39
CA TYR A 49 1.02 12.56 5.16
C TYR A 49 0.85 14.05 5.36
N SER A 50 1.89 14.75 5.82
CA SER A 50 1.80 16.18 6.15
C SER A 50 1.49 17.03 4.92
N SER A 51 1.99 16.65 3.74
CA SER A 51 1.70 17.35 2.47
C SER A 51 0.47 16.80 1.73
N ASN A 52 -0.25 15.84 2.34
CA ASN A 52 -1.45 15.21 1.80
C ASN A 52 -1.30 14.72 0.35
N ARG A 53 -0.22 13.97 0.09
CA ARG A 53 0.12 13.42 -1.23
C ARG A 53 0.73 12.02 -1.12
N HIS A 54 0.60 11.24 -2.18
CA HIS A 54 1.36 10.01 -2.35
C HIS A 54 1.80 9.86 -3.81
N ALA A 55 2.81 9.03 -4.04
CA ALA A 55 3.24 8.66 -5.38
C ALA A 55 3.53 7.16 -5.49
N LEU A 56 3.36 6.65 -6.69
CA LEU A 56 3.65 5.28 -7.08
C LEU A 56 4.55 5.32 -8.31
N HIS A 57 5.71 4.70 -8.26
CA HIS A 57 6.46 4.38 -9.46
C HIS A 57 6.36 2.87 -9.69
N TYR A 58 6.02 2.48 -10.91
CA TYR A 58 5.88 1.07 -11.24
C TYR A 58 6.30 0.80 -12.67
N TRP A 59 6.66 -0.45 -12.92
CA TRP A 59 6.98 -0.95 -14.26
C TRP A 59 5.92 -1.94 -14.70
N LYS A 60 5.48 -1.79 -15.94
CA LYS A 60 4.58 -2.73 -16.59
C LYS A 60 4.98 -2.88 -18.05
N ASP A 61 5.17 -4.12 -18.51
CA ASP A 61 5.48 -4.44 -19.91
C ASP A 61 6.73 -3.71 -20.49
N GLY A 62 7.72 -3.45 -19.63
CA GLY A 62 8.95 -2.72 -19.98
C GLY A 62 8.78 -1.21 -20.08
N GLN A 63 7.66 -0.68 -19.60
CA GLN A 63 7.33 0.73 -19.55
C GLN A 63 7.24 1.20 -18.10
N MET A 64 7.84 2.35 -17.80
CA MET A 64 7.79 2.97 -16.47
C MET A 64 6.63 3.96 -16.40
N PHE A 65 5.96 3.97 -15.26
CA PHE A 65 4.86 4.88 -14.95
C PHE A 65 5.06 5.51 -13.58
N TRP A 66 4.85 6.82 -13.47
CA TRP A 66 4.72 7.50 -12.19
C TRP A 66 3.29 8.00 -12.04
N ALA A 67 2.62 7.61 -10.96
CA ALA A 67 1.32 8.13 -10.57
C ALA A 67 1.48 8.95 -9.30
N ILE A 68 1.11 10.23 -9.34
CA ILE A 68 1.18 11.14 -8.19
C ILE A 68 -0.24 11.59 -7.87
N PHE A 69 -0.62 11.49 -6.60
CA PHE A 69 -1.96 11.77 -6.13
C PHE A 69 -1.88 12.92 -5.12
N LYS A 70 -2.55 14.03 -5.43
CA LYS A 70 -2.57 15.25 -4.63
C LYS A 70 -4.00 15.52 -4.18
N TYR A 71 -4.30 15.14 -2.94
CA TYR A 71 -5.66 15.25 -2.40
C TYR A 71 -6.08 16.69 -2.10
N THR A 72 -5.12 17.59 -1.85
CA THR A 72 -5.42 19.02 -1.64
C THR A 72 -6.01 19.70 -2.86
N SER A 73 -5.52 19.35 -4.05
CA SER A 73 -5.97 19.91 -5.33
C SER A 73 -6.95 18.98 -6.07
N ASN A 74 -7.25 17.80 -5.53
CA ASN A 74 -8.04 16.77 -6.19
C ASN A 74 -7.47 16.34 -7.55
N GLU A 75 -6.14 16.21 -7.65
CA GLU A 75 -5.43 15.90 -8.89
C GLU A 75 -4.73 14.54 -8.81
N GLN A 76 -4.85 13.77 -9.88
CA GLN A 76 -3.98 12.66 -10.23
C GLN A 76 -3.11 13.07 -11.41
N ILE A 77 -1.80 12.88 -11.29
CA ILE A 77 -0.81 13.15 -12.33
C ILE A 77 -0.21 11.81 -12.73
N MET A 78 -0.40 11.41 -13.98
CA MET A 78 0.20 10.22 -14.56
C MET A 78 1.31 10.63 -15.52
N ILE A 79 2.53 10.16 -15.25
CA ILE A 79 3.70 10.34 -16.12
C ILE A 79 4.03 8.99 -16.71
N THR A 80 3.99 8.88 -18.03
CA THR A 80 4.28 7.66 -18.76
C THR A 80 5.57 7.85 -19.54
N PHE A 81 6.56 7.01 -19.24
CA PHE A 81 7.84 7.01 -19.95
C PHE A 81 7.74 6.12 -21.20
N PRO A 82 8.55 6.35 -22.24
CA PRO A 82 8.62 5.43 -23.37
C PRO A 82 9.07 4.03 -22.94
N LYS A 83 8.72 3.01 -23.72
CA LYS A 83 9.19 1.64 -23.46
C LYS A 83 10.72 1.58 -23.60
N GLY A 84 11.39 0.99 -22.61
CA GLY A 84 12.86 0.99 -22.53
C GLY A 84 13.45 2.26 -21.92
N GLY A 85 12.62 3.26 -21.63
CA GLY A 85 13.00 4.46 -20.92
C GLY A 85 13.24 4.21 -19.45
N THR A 86 14.37 4.71 -18.95
CA THR A 86 14.79 4.49 -17.56
C THR A 86 14.94 5.78 -16.76
N THR A 87 14.83 6.96 -17.38
CA THR A 87 15.14 8.25 -16.75
C THR A 87 14.21 9.38 -17.20
N SER A 88 14.20 10.47 -16.41
CA SER A 88 13.46 11.72 -16.63
C SER A 88 13.89 12.55 -17.85
N THR A 89 14.79 12.03 -18.69
CA THR A 89 15.38 12.74 -19.84
C THR A 89 14.72 12.36 -21.17
N GLU A 90 13.88 11.33 -21.18
CA GLU A 90 13.11 10.95 -22.35
C GLU A 90 11.78 11.71 -22.41
N SER A 91 11.19 11.82 -23.61
CA SER A 91 9.91 12.51 -23.85
C SER A 91 8.73 11.79 -23.18
N ALA A 92 8.68 11.87 -21.85
CA ALA A 92 7.59 11.33 -21.06
C ALA A 92 6.30 12.11 -21.36
N THR A 93 5.19 11.40 -21.43
CA THR A 93 3.88 12.02 -21.54
C THR A 93 3.32 12.25 -20.13
N CYS A 94 2.78 13.44 -19.89
CA CYS A 94 2.17 13.81 -18.62
C CYS A 94 0.68 14.06 -18.84
N GLN A 95 -0.15 13.43 -18.02
CA GLN A 95 -1.60 13.61 -18.00
C GLN A 95 -2.04 13.99 -16.58
N ILE A 96 -2.88 15.01 -16.49
CA ILE A 96 -3.49 15.45 -15.24
C ILE A 96 -4.99 15.18 -15.34
N SER A 97 -5.55 14.50 -14.35
CA SER A 97 -6.97 14.22 -14.22
C SER A 97 -7.43 14.50 -12.79
N PRO A 98 -8.74 14.60 -12.52
CA PRO A 98 -9.25 14.47 -11.16
C PRO A 98 -8.77 13.16 -10.51
N LEU A 99 -8.68 13.12 -9.18
CA LEU A 99 -8.42 11.86 -8.47
C LEU A 99 -9.46 10.81 -8.85
N ASP A 100 -9.00 9.72 -9.46
CA ASP A 100 -9.81 8.55 -9.73
C ASP A 100 -9.86 7.66 -8.48
N GLN A 101 -11.04 7.17 -8.11
CA GLN A 101 -11.21 6.17 -7.04
C GLN A 101 -10.81 4.75 -7.47
N SER A 102 -10.05 4.64 -8.56
CA SER A 102 -9.52 3.38 -9.09
C SER A 102 -8.78 2.54 -8.05
N MET A 103 -8.53 1.29 -8.42
CA MET A 103 -7.75 0.34 -7.63
C MET A 103 -6.38 0.90 -7.20
N PHE A 104 -5.76 1.79 -8.01
CA PHE A 104 -4.47 2.40 -7.66
C PHE A 104 -4.57 3.36 -6.48
N ALA A 105 -5.63 4.16 -6.38
CA ALA A 105 -5.88 5.00 -5.20
C ALA A 105 -6.20 4.13 -3.97
N LYS A 106 -6.80 2.95 -4.18
CA LYS A 106 -7.09 1.98 -3.11
C LYS A 106 -5.89 1.15 -2.65
N LEU A 107 -4.79 1.07 -3.42
CA LEU A 107 -3.57 0.34 -3.02
C LEU A 107 -3.02 0.85 -1.69
N PHE A 108 -3.15 2.16 -1.45
CA PHE A 108 -2.68 2.82 -0.24
C PHE A 108 -3.68 2.75 0.91
N GLY A 109 -4.94 2.40 0.62
CA GLY A 109 -6.07 2.58 1.51
C GLY A 109 -6.71 3.97 1.36
N ASP A 110 -7.97 4.08 1.73
CA ASP A 110 -8.70 5.33 1.81
C ASP A 110 -8.54 5.93 3.22
N THR A 111 -8.49 7.25 3.33
CA THR A 111 -8.73 7.90 4.62
C THR A 111 -9.36 9.26 4.40
N THR A 112 -10.09 9.72 5.41
CA THR A 112 -10.60 11.08 5.48
C THR A 112 -10.09 11.76 6.74
N VAL A 113 -9.78 13.05 6.62
CA VAL A 113 -9.45 13.93 7.75
C VAL A 113 -10.38 15.12 7.65
N ASN A 114 -11.17 15.38 8.70
CA ASN A 114 -12.19 16.43 8.72
C ASN A 114 -13.18 16.35 7.53
N GLY A 115 -13.60 15.14 7.17
CA GLY A 115 -14.56 14.89 6.08
C GLY A 115 -14.01 15.05 4.66
N ARG A 116 -12.70 15.26 4.49
CA ARG A 116 -12.05 15.40 3.17
C ARG A 116 -11.13 14.22 2.89
N PRO A 117 -11.03 13.74 1.64
CA PRO A 117 -10.03 12.76 1.23
C PRO A 117 -8.63 13.20 1.66
N HIS A 118 -7.88 12.26 2.22
CA HIS A 118 -6.53 12.51 2.67
C HIS A 118 -5.67 11.28 2.38
N THR A 119 -4.36 11.46 2.27
CA THR A 119 -3.44 10.32 2.21
C THR A 119 -3.39 9.62 3.58
N PRO A 120 -3.30 8.28 3.63
CA PRO A 120 -3.18 7.54 4.90
C PRO A 120 -1.86 7.86 5.60
N ARG A 121 -1.85 7.73 6.93
CA ARG A 121 -0.58 7.77 7.67
C ARG A 121 0.26 6.54 7.26
N PRO A 122 1.59 6.64 7.23
CA PRO A 122 2.47 5.51 6.94
C PRO A 122 2.16 4.23 7.73
N LEU A 123 1.81 4.35 9.01
CA LEU A 123 1.42 3.21 9.84
C LEU A 123 0.11 2.56 9.35
N ASP A 124 -0.85 3.37 8.92
CA ASP A 124 -2.14 2.90 8.40
C ASP A 124 -1.95 2.24 7.02
N ALA A 125 -1.06 2.78 6.20
CA ALA A 125 -0.76 2.26 4.85
C ALA A 125 -0.08 0.89 4.88
N LEU A 126 0.72 0.60 5.92
CA LEU A 126 1.23 -0.75 6.20
C LEU A 126 0.17 -1.75 6.66
N ARG A 127 -1.09 -1.34 6.76
CA ARG A 127 -2.22 -2.16 7.23
C ARG A 127 -2.03 -2.71 8.65
N LEU A 128 -1.27 -2.03 9.49
CA LEU A 128 -1.06 -2.41 10.89
C LEU A 128 -2.05 -1.79 11.88
N SER A 129 -3.17 -1.17 11.50
CA SER A 129 -4.07 -0.67 12.57
C SER A 129 -5.45 -0.16 12.22
N LYS A 130 -5.72 0.34 11.01
CA LYS A 130 -6.93 1.16 10.87
C LYS A 130 -8.22 0.40 10.59
N TYR A 131 -8.16 -0.67 9.80
CA TYR A 131 -9.36 -1.31 9.24
C TYR A 131 -9.59 -2.74 9.70
N TYR A 132 -8.55 -3.41 10.19
CA TYR A 132 -8.63 -4.81 10.58
C TYR A 132 -8.10 -5.01 11.98
N PRO A 133 -8.80 -5.81 12.80
CA PRO A 133 -8.31 -6.13 14.13
C PRO A 133 -6.98 -6.91 14.02
N LEU A 134 -6.08 -6.64 14.95
CA LEU A 134 -4.74 -7.22 14.98
C LEU A 134 -4.58 -8.22 16.11
N LYS A 135 -3.81 -9.27 15.84
CA LYS A 135 -3.32 -10.23 16.81
C LYS A 135 -1.80 -10.16 16.88
N TYR A 136 -1.27 -9.93 18.07
CA TYR A 136 0.17 -9.99 18.30
C TYR A 136 0.64 -11.46 18.27
N LEU A 137 1.63 -11.77 17.44
CA LEU A 137 2.16 -13.13 17.27
C LEU A 137 3.44 -13.39 18.09
N GLY A 138 4.10 -12.34 18.58
CA GLY A 138 5.37 -12.45 19.32
C GLY A 138 6.55 -11.80 18.61
N LYS A 139 7.75 -12.03 19.14
CA LYS A 139 9.01 -11.68 18.48
C LYS A 139 9.43 -12.85 17.59
N MET A 140 9.81 -12.56 16.35
CA MET A 140 10.30 -13.55 15.40
C MET A 140 11.71 -13.18 14.93
N ASP A 141 12.51 -14.20 14.68
CA ASP A 141 13.79 -14.04 14.01
C ASP A 141 13.56 -14.24 12.51
N LEU A 142 13.90 -13.21 11.72
CA LEU A 142 13.91 -13.30 10.26
C LEU A 142 15.20 -14.02 9.82
N THR A 143 15.17 -14.65 8.65
CA THR A 143 16.31 -15.40 8.07
C THR A 143 17.60 -14.59 7.91
N SER A 144 17.52 -13.25 8.03
CA SER A 144 18.65 -12.32 8.00
C SER A 144 19.24 -11.98 9.37
N GLY A 145 18.80 -12.62 10.46
CA GLY A 145 19.21 -12.30 11.84
C GLY A 145 18.56 -11.01 12.39
N VAL A 146 17.64 -10.41 11.63
CA VAL A 146 16.84 -9.28 12.05
C VAL A 146 15.72 -9.76 12.96
N LYS A 147 15.61 -9.17 14.15
CA LYS A 147 14.49 -9.41 15.05
C LYS A 147 13.31 -8.55 14.64
N ALA A 148 12.17 -9.19 14.37
CA ALA A 148 10.92 -8.51 14.07
C ALA A 148 9.89 -8.77 15.17
N ILE A 149 8.97 -7.81 15.32
CA ILE A 149 7.75 -8.00 16.10
C ILE A 149 6.68 -8.33 15.08
N ALA A 150 5.97 -9.43 15.28
CA ALA A 150 5.01 -9.96 14.32
C ALA A 150 3.59 -9.70 14.78
N TRP A 151 2.77 -9.22 13.85
CA TRP A 151 1.33 -9.09 14.01
C TRP A 151 0.64 -9.79 12.84
N GLU A 152 -0.58 -10.25 13.07
CA GLU A 152 -1.45 -10.87 12.08
C GLU A 152 -2.76 -10.09 12.05
N SER A 153 -3.32 -9.89 10.87
CA SER A 153 -4.67 -9.34 10.67
C SER A 153 -5.54 -10.34 9.91
N CYS A 154 -6.84 -10.30 10.16
CA CYS A 154 -7.81 -11.05 9.37
C CYS A 154 -8.67 -10.09 8.55
N GLN A 155 -8.58 -10.20 7.23
CA GLN A 155 -9.41 -9.44 6.32
C GLN A 155 -10.62 -10.27 5.93
N SER A 156 -11.83 -9.79 6.24
CA SER A 156 -13.06 -10.32 5.67
C SER A 156 -13.48 -9.48 4.46
N ASN A 157 -13.94 -10.16 3.41
CA ASN A 157 -14.69 -9.53 2.34
C ASN A 157 -16.17 -9.77 2.60
N ASP A 158 -16.86 -8.75 3.12
CA ASP A 158 -18.25 -8.83 3.54
C ASP A 158 -19.22 -9.15 2.38
N THR A 159 -18.80 -8.94 1.13
CA THR A 159 -19.60 -9.25 -0.07
C THR A 159 -19.50 -10.72 -0.49
N THR A 160 -18.39 -11.39 -0.16
CA THR A 160 -18.12 -12.77 -0.62
C THR A 160 -18.00 -13.78 0.53
N GLY A 161 -17.93 -13.31 1.78
CA GLY A 161 -17.71 -14.14 2.96
C GLY A 161 -16.30 -14.73 3.05
N TYR A 162 -15.41 -14.41 2.10
CA TYR A 162 -14.03 -14.87 2.15
C TYR A 162 -13.25 -14.15 3.23
N THR A 163 -12.47 -14.90 4.00
CA THR A 163 -11.52 -14.36 4.96
C THR A 163 -10.10 -14.79 4.61
N GLN A 164 -9.14 -13.88 4.78
CA GLN A 164 -7.74 -14.12 4.52
C GLN A 164 -6.86 -13.52 5.59
N LYS A 165 -5.79 -14.25 5.95
CA LYS A 165 -4.73 -13.77 6.82
C LYS A 165 -3.82 -12.81 6.06
N VAL A 166 -3.48 -11.69 6.68
CA VAL A 166 -2.51 -10.70 6.18
C VAL A 166 -1.56 -10.34 7.30
#